data_AF-A0A940TXK5-F1
#
_entry.id   AF-A0A940TXK5-F1
#
_cell.length_a   1.000
_cell.length_b   1.000
_cell.length_c   1.000
_cell.angle_alpha   90.00
_cell.angle_beta   90.00
_cell.angle_gamma   90.00
#
_symmetry.space_group_name_H-M   'P 1'
#
loop_
_entity.id
_entity.type
_entity.pdbx_description
1 polymer ?
#
loop_
_entity_poly.entity_id
_entity_poly.type
_entity_poly.pdbx_seq_one_letter_code
_entity_poly.pdbx_strand_id
1 'polypeptide(L)'
;MTTTYDLEIQLSRLDFDSYHLELQFHAPGGKMPLLPLRSRLQLDFERLQVLFPDPDSYGADLTQALFGDPDRRDYFIQARLQARAAGLPLRLLLKIDPSNVKLAGLRWETLRDPQDGRWLLSQMDTRLIRLIHSPTWNRLPLKAPTGRALTAISCPKDLAGHAPWTVGQIAGTVNAQQEIDLASRALEAFQNRLLVGPPFGDAPVTPDRLQDALCDGVDVLYLVCPAAMRVRPEGMSLNIFLEEEDGSPLAVTTPRMLEILRGCNIPPLVMLAAPQAIGMDGKWRHSDPLGSLRKLVPGVLEMGAEGVLA
;
A
#
# COMPACT_ATOMS: atom_id res chain seq x y z
N MET A 1 -11.41 2.46 20.34
CA MET A 1 -10.59 1.36 19.76
C MET A 1 -11.50 0.18 19.52
N THR A 2 -11.61 -0.30 18.29
CA THR A 2 -12.44 -1.47 17.96
C THR A 2 -11.77 -2.72 18.53
N THR A 3 -12.52 -3.55 19.24
CA THR A 3 -12.02 -4.82 19.81
C THR A 3 -11.81 -5.84 18.69
N THR A 4 -10.62 -6.43 18.58
CA THR A 4 -10.27 -7.35 17.49
C THR A 4 -9.49 -8.57 17.98
N TYR A 5 -9.56 -9.66 17.22
CA TYR A 5 -8.59 -10.74 17.29
C TYR A 5 -7.45 -10.46 16.32
N ASP A 6 -6.23 -10.84 16.67
CA ASP A 6 -5.06 -10.64 15.83
C ASP A 6 -4.38 -11.97 15.52
N LEU A 7 -4.17 -12.25 14.23
CA LEU A 7 -3.24 -13.27 13.77
C LEU A 7 -1.98 -12.56 13.28
N GLU A 8 -0.93 -12.65 14.09
CA GLU A 8 0.38 -12.16 13.74
C GLU A 8 1.10 -13.15 12.84
N ILE A 9 1.67 -12.63 11.75
CA ILE A 9 2.44 -13.35 10.74
C ILE A 9 3.81 -12.71 10.73
N GLN A 10 4.79 -13.35 11.37
CA GLN A 10 6.16 -12.85 11.43
C GLN A 10 7.03 -13.62 10.44
N LEU A 11 7.77 -12.87 9.61
CA LEU A 11 8.70 -13.41 8.64
C LEU A 11 10.12 -12.91 8.95
N SER A 12 11.03 -13.83 9.26
CA SER A 12 12.46 -13.53 9.37
C SER A 12 13.26 -14.32 8.34
N ARG A 13 14.23 -13.67 7.72
CA ARG A 13 15.03 -14.24 6.64
C ARG A 13 15.88 -15.39 7.17
N LEU A 14 15.80 -16.56 6.51
CA LEU A 14 16.69 -17.69 6.75
C LEU A 14 17.80 -17.72 5.69
N ASP A 15 17.44 -17.68 4.42
CA ASP A 15 18.37 -17.65 3.28
C ASP A 15 17.90 -16.70 2.16
N PHE A 16 18.21 -16.96 0.89
CA PHE A 16 17.83 -16.07 -0.22
C PHE A 16 16.31 -15.90 -0.33
N ASP A 17 15.58 -17.01 -0.43
CA ASP A 17 14.15 -17.05 -0.73
C ASP A 17 13.37 -17.91 0.29
N SER A 18 14.04 -18.35 1.36
CA SER A 18 13.43 -19.04 2.50
C SER A 18 13.40 -18.16 3.75
N TYR A 19 12.32 -18.34 4.50
CA TYR A 19 11.97 -17.55 5.67
C TYR A 19 11.56 -18.47 6.82
N HIS A 20 11.93 -18.09 8.04
CA HIS A 20 11.22 -18.55 9.22
C HIS A 20 9.88 -17.82 9.28
N LEU A 21 8.80 -18.61 9.34
CA LEU A 21 7.45 -18.12 9.54
C LEU A 21 7.02 -18.47 10.95
N GLU A 22 6.54 -17.48 11.68
CA GLU A 22 5.86 -17.67 12.96
C GLU A 22 4.44 -17.10 12.89
N LEU A 23 3.45 -17.92 13.25
CA LEU A 23 2.06 -17.51 13.41
C LEU A 23 1.72 -17.44 14.89
N GLN A 24 1.21 -16.30 15.35
CA GLN A 24 0.76 -16.12 16.73
C GLN A 24 -0.64 -15.53 16.76
N PHE A 25 -1.54 -16.18 17.48
CA PHE A 25 -2.91 -15.71 17.64
C PHE A 25 -3.13 -15.03 19.00
N HIS A 26 -3.67 -13.82 18.96
CA HIS A 26 -3.95 -13.00 20.12
C HIS A 26 -5.46 -12.73 20.21
N ALA A 27 -6.05 -13.12 21.34
CA ALA A 27 -7.42 -12.76 21.67
C ALA A 27 -7.49 -11.35 22.28
N PRO A 28 -8.65 -10.67 22.17
CA PRO A 28 -8.92 -9.47 22.94
C PRO A 28 -8.61 -9.69 24.43
N GLY A 29 -7.82 -8.79 25.03
CA GLY A 29 -7.40 -8.92 26.43
C GLY A 29 -6.17 -9.81 26.67
N GLY A 30 -5.45 -10.19 25.61
CA GLY A 30 -4.09 -10.75 25.72
C GLY A 30 -4.00 -12.25 26.01
N LYS A 31 -5.13 -12.97 26.01
CA LYS A 31 -5.11 -14.44 26.08
C LYS A 31 -4.64 -15.00 24.73
N MET A 32 -3.74 -15.99 24.76
CA MET A 32 -3.32 -16.74 23.57
C MET A 32 -4.00 -18.12 23.61
N PRO A 33 -5.15 -18.30 22.93
CA PRO A 33 -5.87 -19.56 22.97
C PRO A 33 -5.26 -20.62 22.04
N LEU A 34 -4.29 -20.25 21.20
CA LEU A 34 -3.53 -21.15 20.33
C LEU A 34 -2.04 -21.02 20.65
N LEU A 35 -1.31 -22.14 20.63
CA LEU A 35 0.16 -22.13 20.70
C LEU A 35 0.73 -21.47 19.43
N PRO A 36 1.86 -20.76 19.50
CA PRO A 36 2.54 -20.28 18.30
C PRO A 36 2.89 -21.43 17.34
N LEU A 37 2.64 -21.25 16.05
CA LEU A 37 3.08 -22.19 15.00
C LEU A 37 4.35 -21.64 14.36
N ARG A 38 5.41 -22.46 14.32
CA ARG A 38 6.67 -22.14 13.64
C ARG A 38 6.88 -23.08 12.46
N SER A 39 7.19 -22.53 11.30
CA SER A 39 7.42 -23.29 10.08
C SER A 39 8.41 -22.58 9.14
N ARG A 40 8.70 -23.20 7.99
CA ARG A 40 9.53 -22.61 6.93
C ARG A 40 8.68 -22.18 5.75
N LEU A 41 8.79 -20.93 5.34
CA LEU A 41 8.15 -20.41 4.14
C LEU A 41 9.19 -20.28 3.02
N GLN A 42 8.88 -20.81 1.84
CA GLN A 42 9.68 -20.59 0.63
C GLN A 42 8.86 -19.77 -0.36
N LEU A 43 9.47 -18.74 -0.94
CA LEU A 43 8.81 -17.83 -1.87
C LEU A 43 9.54 -17.83 -3.21
N ASP A 44 8.85 -18.19 -4.28
CA ASP A 44 9.38 -18.12 -5.64
C ASP A 44 9.19 -16.71 -6.19
N PHE A 45 10.16 -15.83 -5.94
CA PHE A 45 10.08 -14.43 -6.37
C PHE A 45 10.10 -14.26 -7.89
N GLU A 46 10.76 -15.15 -8.62
CA GLU A 46 10.79 -15.11 -10.09
C GLU A 46 9.39 -15.40 -10.64
N ARG A 47 8.74 -16.45 -10.14
CA ARG A 47 7.36 -16.78 -10.50
C ARG A 47 6.38 -15.68 -10.10
N LEU A 48 6.49 -15.14 -8.88
CA LEU A 48 5.65 -14.02 -8.44
C LEU A 48 5.88 -12.77 -9.30
N GLN A 49 7.09 -12.55 -9.80
CA GLN A 49 7.37 -11.46 -10.74
C GLN A 49 6.71 -11.71 -12.11
N VAL A 50 6.73 -12.93 -12.62
CA VAL A 50 6.03 -13.31 -13.86
C VAL A 50 4.52 -13.14 -13.72
N LEU A 51 3.95 -13.53 -12.58
CA LEU A 51 2.52 -13.42 -12.28
C LEU A 51 2.08 -12.00 -11.90
N PHE A 52 3.01 -11.07 -11.71
CA PHE A 52 2.72 -9.71 -11.29
C PHE A 52 1.63 -8.98 -12.11
N PRO A 53 1.51 -9.15 -13.45
CA PRO A 53 0.43 -8.52 -14.22
C PRO A 53 -0.96 -9.10 -13.96
N ASP A 54 -1.06 -10.31 -13.43
CA ASP A 54 -2.31 -11.02 -13.13
C ASP A 54 -2.49 -11.14 -11.60
N PRO A 55 -3.22 -10.20 -10.96
CA PRO A 55 -3.40 -10.21 -9.53
C PRO A 55 -4.14 -11.45 -9.03
N ASP A 56 -4.97 -12.07 -9.88
CA ASP A 56 -5.75 -13.23 -9.48
C ASP A 56 -4.85 -14.45 -9.30
N SER A 57 -4.00 -14.71 -10.31
CA SER A 57 -3.00 -15.79 -10.28
C SER A 57 -1.87 -15.52 -9.29
N TYR A 58 -1.40 -14.27 -9.19
CA TYR A 58 -0.41 -13.85 -8.20
C TYR A 58 -0.90 -14.16 -6.78
N GLY A 59 -2.13 -13.75 -6.47
CA GLY A 59 -2.74 -13.96 -5.17
C GLY A 59 -2.89 -15.44 -4.81
N ALA A 60 -3.28 -16.27 -5.77
CA ALA A 60 -3.38 -17.72 -5.59
C ALA A 60 -2.00 -18.33 -5.27
N ASP A 61 -0.95 -17.94 -5.99
CA ASP A 61 0.41 -18.45 -5.78
C ASP A 61 1.00 -18.03 -4.43
N LEU A 62 0.82 -16.76 -4.05
CA LEU A 62 1.24 -16.24 -2.74
C LEU A 62 0.48 -16.92 -1.59
N THR A 63 -0.81 -17.18 -1.78
CA THR A 63 -1.63 -17.92 -0.79
C THR A 63 -1.17 -19.36 -0.67
N GLN A 64 -0.85 -20.01 -1.78
CA GLN A 64 -0.32 -21.37 -1.78
C GLN A 64 1.02 -21.44 -1.06
N ALA A 65 1.89 -20.45 -1.21
CA ALA A 65 3.14 -20.40 -0.46
C ALA A 65 2.89 -20.27 1.07
N LEU A 66 1.97 -19.38 1.46
CA LEU A 66 1.73 -19.07 2.88
C LEU A 66 0.88 -20.13 3.61
N PHE A 67 -0.18 -20.63 2.96
CA PHE A 67 -1.20 -21.51 3.55
C PHE A 67 -1.37 -22.84 2.80
N GLY A 68 -0.46 -23.21 1.88
CA GLY A 68 -0.49 -24.52 1.23
C GLY A 68 -0.07 -25.67 2.16
N ASP A 69 0.69 -25.34 3.21
CA ASP A 69 1.02 -26.24 4.32
C ASP A 69 -0.22 -26.47 5.21
N PRO A 70 -0.63 -27.74 5.45
CA PRO A 70 -1.84 -28.04 6.21
C PRO A 70 -1.87 -27.41 7.61
N ASP A 71 -0.74 -27.39 8.32
CA ASP A 71 -0.70 -26.87 9.69
C ASP A 71 -0.95 -25.35 9.70
N ARG A 72 -0.37 -24.62 8.73
CA ARG A 72 -0.59 -23.16 8.60
C ARG A 72 -2.03 -22.84 8.21
N ARG A 73 -2.58 -23.62 7.28
CA ARG A 73 -3.97 -23.47 6.85
C ARG A 73 -4.92 -23.68 8.02
N ASP A 74 -4.74 -24.77 8.74
CA ASP A 74 -5.62 -25.13 9.85
C ASP A 74 -5.48 -24.12 10.98
N TYR A 75 -4.26 -23.61 11.25
CA TYR A 75 -4.04 -22.52 12.20
C TYR A 75 -4.84 -21.26 11.86
N PHE A 76 -4.77 -20.81 10.61
CA PHE A 76 -5.53 -19.65 10.12
C PHE A 76 -7.05 -19.88 10.24
N ILE A 77 -7.53 -21.06 9.84
CA ILE A 77 -8.96 -21.41 9.93
C ILE A 77 -9.42 -21.37 11.38
N GLN A 78 -8.66 -21.94 12.32
CA GLN A 78 -8.99 -21.92 13.74
C GLN A 78 -9.01 -20.51 14.32
N ALA A 79 -8.02 -19.68 14.01
CA ALA A 79 -7.98 -18.27 14.41
C ALA A 79 -9.23 -17.51 13.93
N ARG A 80 -9.61 -17.72 12.65
CA ARG A 80 -10.80 -17.08 12.07
C ARG A 80 -12.10 -17.60 12.67
N LEU A 81 -12.23 -18.90 12.92
CA LEU A 81 -13.40 -19.48 13.57
C LEU A 81 -13.60 -18.90 14.97
N GLN A 82 -12.53 -18.73 15.75
CA GLN A 82 -12.62 -18.12 17.09
C GLN A 82 -13.07 -16.65 17.03
N ALA A 83 -12.52 -15.86 16.10
CA ALA A 83 -12.93 -14.47 15.92
C ALA A 83 -14.42 -14.37 15.54
N ARG A 84 -14.86 -15.20 14.57
CA ARG A 84 -16.27 -15.28 14.14
C ARG A 84 -17.20 -15.72 15.27
N ALA A 85 -16.82 -16.73 16.06
CA ALA A 85 -17.61 -17.20 17.20
C ALA A 85 -17.84 -16.11 18.27
N ALA A 86 -16.88 -15.18 18.39
CA ALA A 86 -16.99 -14.02 19.26
C ALA A 86 -17.67 -12.80 18.60
N GLY A 87 -18.06 -12.88 17.32
CA GLY A 87 -18.64 -11.76 16.57
C GLY A 87 -17.67 -10.61 16.32
N LEU A 88 -16.36 -10.86 16.36
CA LEU A 88 -15.31 -9.86 16.20
C LEU A 88 -14.49 -10.10 14.92
N PRO A 89 -13.92 -9.05 14.31
CA PRO A 89 -13.07 -9.21 13.13
C PRO A 89 -11.71 -9.81 13.50
N LEU A 90 -11.10 -10.52 12.53
CA LEU A 90 -9.72 -10.97 12.57
C LEU A 90 -8.83 -9.98 11.83
N ARG A 91 -7.81 -9.44 12.49
CA ARG A 91 -6.75 -8.67 11.84
C ARG A 91 -5.54 -9.56 11.61
N LEU A 92 -5.02 -9.54 10.40
CA LEU A 92 -3.74 -10.13 10.04
C LEU A 92 -2.66 -9.08 10.26
N LEU A 93 -1.75 -9.31 11.20
CA LEU A 93 -0.63 -8.42 11.50
C LEU A 93 0.62 -8.99 10.85
N LEU A 94 0.96 -8.52 9.66
CA LEU A 94 2.14 -8.96 8.94
C LEU A 94 3.36 -8.17 9.42
N LYS A 95 4.24 -8.80 10.18
CA LYS A 95 5.51 -8.23 10.65
C LYS A 95 6.62 -8.55 9.67
N ILE A 96 7.12 -7.54 8.98
CA ILE A 96 8.24 -7.64 8.05
C ILE A 96 9.42 -6.86 8.61
N ASP A 97 10.59 -7.50 8.62
CA ASP A 97 11.85 -6.83 8.92
C ASP A 97 12.13 -5.76 7.85
N PRO A 98 12.43 -4.50 8.23
CA PRO A 98 12.69 -3.40 7.28
C PRO A 98 13.83 -3.72 6.30
N SER A 99 14.82 -4.51 6.70
CA SER A 99 15.92 -4.92 5.83
C SER A 99 15.48 -5.84 4.69
N ASN A 100 14.24 -6.36 4.73
CA ASN A 100 13.70 -7.27 3.74
C ASN A 100 12.74 -6.59 2.75
N VAL A 101 13.33 -5.76 1.89
CA VAL A 101 12.63 -5.03 0.82
C VAL A 101 11.86 -5.97 -0.13
N LYS A 102 12.36 -7.20 -0.36
CA LYS A 102 11.68 -8.20 -1.19
C LYS A 102 10.32 -8.59 -0.60
N LEU A 103 10.25 -8.88 0.69
CA LEU A 103 8.98 -9.21 1.38
C LEU A 103 8.03 -8.02 1.45
N ALA A 104 8.56 -6.82 1.70
CA ALA A 104 7.77 -5.60 1.74
C ALA A 104 7.12 -5.28 0.37
N GLY A 105 7.76 -5.69 -0.72
CA GLY A 105 7.28 -5.48 -2.09
C GLY A 105 6.21 -6.46 -2.58
N LEU A 106 5.90 -7.53 -1.83
CA LEU A 106 4.87 -8.51 -2.21
C LEU A 106 3.46 -7.95 -2.02
N ARG A 107 2.53 -8.41 -2.85
CA ARG A 107 1.12 -7.99 -2.81
C ARG A 107 0.31 -8.81 -1.79
N TRP A 108 0.65 -8.73 -0.52
CA TRP A 108 -0.06 -9.46 0.55
C TRP A 108 -1.58 -9.25 0.58
N GLU A 109 -2.06 -8.14 0.03
CA GLU A 109 -3.47 -7.82 -0.18
C GLU A 109 -4.19 -8.71 -1.19
N THR A 110 -3.43 -9.37 -2.06
CA THR A 110 -3.94 -10.33 -3.05
C THR A 110 -4.12 -11.73 -2.47
N LEU A 111 -3.78 -11.92 -1.18
CA LEU A 111 -4.04 -13.18 -0.49
C LEU A 111 -5.51 -13.60 -0.69
N ARG A 112 -5.67 -14.88 -0.99
CA ARG A 112 -6.93 -15.57 -1.13
C ARG A 112 -7.26 -16.27 0.18
N ASP A 113 -8.55 -16.48 0.39
CA ASP A 113 -9.03 -17.36 1.41
C ASP A 113 -8.61 -18.80 1.07
N PRO A 114 -7.81 -19.47 1.92
CA PRO A 114 -7.34 -20.82 1.63
C PRO A 114 -8.46 -21.88 1.69
N GLN A 115 -9.68 -21.53 2.11
CA GLN A 115 -10.83 -22.43 2.10
C GLN A 115 -11.62 -22.40 0.79
N ASP A 116 -11.77 -21.22 0.16
CA ASP A 116 -12.67 -21.05 -0.99
C ASP A 116 -12.08 -20.28 -2.19
N GLY A 117 -10.85 -19.77 -2.07
CA GLY A 117 -10.13 -19.08 -3.14
C GLY A 117 -10.61 -17.65 -3.42
N ARG A 118 -11.58 -17.12 -2.65
CA ARG A 118 -12.01 -15.72 -2.78
C ARG A 118 -10.94 -14.78 -2.25
N TRP A 119 -10.99 -13.51 -2.64
CA TRP A 119 -10.10 -12.49 -2.07
C TRP A 119 -10.27 -12.42 -0.55
N LEU A 120 -9.19 -12.58 0.21
CA LEU A 120 -9.26 -12.66 1.67
C LEU A 120 -9.69 -11.32 2.29
N LEU A 121 -9.16 -10.21 1.76
CA LEU A 121 -9.40 -8.87 2.30
C LEU A 121 -10.67 -8.21 1.78
N SER A 122 -11.38 -8.82 0.83
CA SER A 122 -12.72 -8.35 0.47
C SER A 122 -13.80 -8.80 1.47
N GLN A 123 -13.42 -9.72 2.38
CA GLN A 123 -14.31 -10.16 3.45
C GLN A 123 -14.36 -9.10 4.56
N MET A 124 -15.56 -8.67 4.93
CA MET A 124 -15.79 -7.63 5.96
C MET A 124 -15.23 -8.02 7.34
N ASP A 125 -14.94 -9.29 7.58
CA ASP A 125 -14.43 -9.83 8.85
C ASP A 125 -12.90 -9.89 8.94
N THR A 126 -12.17 -9.63 7.85
CA THR A 126 -10.71 -9.75 7.80
C THR A 126 -10.06 -8.42 7.39
N ARG A 127 -8.98 -8.02 8.07
CA ARG A 127 -8.17 -6.83 7.72
C ARG A 127 -6.69 -7.19 7.71
N LEU A 128 -5.90 -6.61 6.82
CA LEU A 128 -4.45 -6.76 6.82
C LEU A 128 -3.80 -5.46 7.30
N ILE A 129 -2.87 -5.58 8.24
CA ILE A 129 -2.00 -4.50 8.69
C ILE A 129 -0.56 -4.98 8.47
N ARG A 130 0.23 -4.17 7.77
CA ARG A 130 1.68 -4.41 7.65
C ARG A 130 2.39 -3.59 8.72
N LEU A 131 3.15 -4.27 9.58
CA LEU A 131 3.96 -3.66 10.63
C LEU A 131 5.43 -3.75 10.19
N ILE A 132 6.05 -2.59 10.07
CA ILE A 132 7.48 -2.47 9.78
C ILE A 132 8.13 -1.99 11.07
N HIS A 133 9.15 -2.71 11.53
CA HIS A 133 9.81 -2.41 12.80
C HIS A 133 10.61 -1.11 12.68
N SER A 134 10.28 -0.09 13.48
CA SER A 134 11.15 1.09 13.58
C SER A 134 12.34 0.78 14.47
N PRO A 135 13.58 1.03 14.04
CA PRO A 135 14.76 0.92 14.92
C PRO A 135 14.79 2.04 15.98
N THR A 136 14.00 3.10 15.81
CA THR A 136 13.96 4.24 16.72
C THR A 136 12.76 4.16 17.66
N TRP A 137 13.01 4.34 18.96
CA TRP A 137 11.99 4.43 20.01
C TRP A 137 11.39 5.84 20.08
N ASN A 138 10.95 6.38 18.95
CA ASN A 138 10.29 7.67 18.95
C ASN A 138 8.89 7.51 19.55
N ARG A 139 8.55 8.30 20.58
CA ARG A 139 7.16 8.42 20.99
C ARG A 139 6.40 9.05 19.84
N LEU A 140 5.45 8.30 19.27
CA LEU A 140 4.46 8.86 18.36
C LEU A 140 3.65 9.88 19.18
N PRO A 141 3.75 11.19 18.91
CA PRO A 141 2.83 12.12 19.51
C PRO A 141 1.44 11.74 18.97
N LEU A 142 0.53 11.37 19.86
CA LEU A 142 -0.90 11.31 19.55
C LEU A 142 -1.33 12.75 19.23
N LYS A 143 -1.08 13.23 18.02
CA LYS A 143 -1.55 14.53 17.59
C LYS A 143 -3.08 14.51 17.64
N ALA A 144 -3.64 15.64 18.06
CA ALA A 144 -5.07 15.89 18.05
C ALA A 144 -5.65 15.60 16.64
N PRO A 145 -6.94 15.28 16.50
CA PRO A 145 -7.59 14.95 15.22
C PRO A 145 -7.68 16.12 14.23
N THR A 146 -6.90 17.18 14.45
CA THR A 146 -6.86 18.44 13.70
C THR A 146 -5.40 18.79 13.41
N GLY A 147 -5.12 19.29 12.22
CA GLY A 147 -3.77 19.65 11.82
C GLY A 147 -3.75 20.22 10.40
N ARG A 148 -2.57 20.26 9.78
CA ARG A 148 -2.41 20.67 8.39
C ARG A 148 -2.34 19.45 7.49
N ALA A 149 -3.18 19.43 6.46
CA ALA A 149 -3.13 18.39 5.44
C ALA A 149 -2.76 19.00 4.09
N LEU A 150 -2.08 18.20 3.26
CA LEU A 150 -1.85 18.47 1.85
C LEU A 150 -2.53 17.39 1.03
N THR A 151 -3.51 17.77 0.22
CA THR A 151 -4.07 16.91 -0.83
C THR A 151 -3.40 17.28 -2.14
N ALA A 152 -2.58 16.38 -2.69
CA ALA A 152 -1.92 16.55 -3.97
C ALA A 152 -2.47 15.53 -4.97
N ILE A 153 -3.05 15.99 -6.07
CA ILE A 153 -3.71 15.14 -7.07
C ILE A 153 -3.08 15.42 -8.44
N SER A 154 -2.19 14.53 -8.88
CA SER A 154 -1.54 14.61 -10.18
C SER A 154 -2.49 14.12 -11.27
N CYS A 155 -2.83 15.01 -12.20
CA CYS A 155 -3.79 14.75 -13.29
C CYS A 155 -3.20 15.07 -14.68
N PRO A 156 -2.07 14.44 -15.07
CA PRO A 156 -1.40 14.81 -16.30
C PRO A 156 -2.28 14.55 -17.53
N LYS A 157 -2.22 15.49 -18.48
CA LYS A 157 -2.91 15.41 -19.77
C LYS A 157 -2.27 14.31 -20.63
N ASP A 158 -3.07 13.60 -21.40
CA ASP A 158 -2.60 12.62 -22.41
C ASP A 158 -1.55 11.61 -21.91
N LEU A 159 -1.78 11.05 -20.72
CA LEU A 159 -0.90 10.04 -20.12
C LEU A 159 -0.80 8.76 -20.98
N ALA A 160 -1.87 8.40 -21.69
CA ALA A 160 -1.90 7.25 -22.60
C ALA A 160 -0.95 7.41 -23.79
N GLY A 161 -0.80 8.62 -24.34
CA GLY A 161 0.14 8.91 -25.43
C GLY A 161 1.61 8.89 -25.02
N HIS A 162 1.90 9.19 -23.75
CA HIS A 162 3.28 9.36 -23.25
C HIS A 162 3.86 8.12 -22.55
N ALA A 163 3.03 7.10 -22.27
CA ALA A 163 3.44 5.89 -21.58
C ALA A 163 3.15 4.59 -22.35
N PRO A 164 3.54 4.44 -23.65
CA PRO A 164 3.22 3.24 -24.44
C PRO A 164 3.93 1.96 -23.96
N TRP A 165 4.86 2.06 -22.99
CA TRP A 165 5.71 0.99 -22.50
C TRP A 165 5.29 0.43 -21.12
N THR A 166 4.14 0.87 -20.59
CA THR A 166 3.67 0.46 -19.27
C THR A 166 2.94 -0.88 -19.32
N VAL A 167 3.28 -1.77 -18.40
CA VAL A 167 2.54 -3.02 -18.19
C VAL A 167 1.25 -2.69 -17.43
N GLY A 168 0.11 -2.97 -18.06
CA GLY A 168 -1.21 -2.49 -17.65
C GLY A 168 -1.57 -1.22 -18.42
N GLN A 169 -2.71 -1.24 -19.13
CA GLN A 169 -3.24 -0.01 -19.74
C GLN A 169 -3.46 1.01 -18.62
N ILE A 170 -2.83 2.18 -18.70
CA ILE A 170 -3.29 3.36 -17.98
C ILE A 170 -4.58 3.80 -18.68
N ALA A 171 -5.67 3.07 -18.45
CA ALA A 171 -6.93 3.26 -19.16
C ALA A 171 -7.75 4.43 -18.60
N GLY A 172 -7.42 4.93 -17.41
CA GLY A 172 -8.18 6.01 -16.78
C GLY A 172 -7.39 7.28 -16.63
N THR A 173 -8.05 8.39 -16.95
CA THR A 173 -7.74 9.70 -16.37
C THR A 173 -8.07 9.67 -14.88
N VAL A 174 -7.25 10.34 -14.06
CA VAL A 174 -7.58 10.53 -12.64
C VAL A 174 -8.90 11.29 -12.54
N ASN A 175 -9.86 10.77 -11.78
CA ASN A 175 -11.10 11.50 -11.49
C ASN A 175 -10.84 12.52 -10.37
N ALA A 176 -10.19 13.64 -10.72
CA ALA A 176 -9.75 14.65 -9.77
C ALA A 176 -10.88 15.13 -8.86
N GLN A 177 -12.08 15.39 -9.41
CA GLN A 177 -13.22 15.86 -8.64
C GLN A 177 -13.64 14.86 -7.54
N GLN A 178 -13.70 13.57 -7.88
CA GLN A 178 -14.06 12.54 -6.91
C GLN A 178 -13.04 12.45 -5.78
N GLU A 179 -11.75 12.55 -6.10
CA GLU A 179 -10.68 12.51 -5.09
C GLU A 179 -10.66 13.79 -4.24
N ILE A 180 -10.98 14.95 -4.81
CA ILE A 180 -11.20 16.21 -4.08
C ILE A 180 -12.36 16.07 -3.09
N ASP A 181 -13.49 15.52 -3.54
CA ASP A 181 -14.68 15.32 -2.70
C ASP A 181 -14.42 14.28 -1.59
N LEU A 182 -13.63 13.24 -1.90
CA LEU A 182 -13.20 12.25 -0.91
C LEU A 182 -12.28 12.90 0.13
N ALA A 183 -11.24 13.61 -0.30
CA ALA A 183 -10.30 14.29 0.57
C ALA A 183 -10.99 15.32 1.47
N SER A 184 -11.89 16.11 0.89
CA SER A 184 -12.63 17.16 1.63
C SER A 184 -13.48 16.57 2.75
N ARG A 185 -14.10 15.40 2.54
CA ARG A 185 -14.87 14.70 3.58
C ARG A 185 -13.95 14.00 4.59
N ALA A 186 -12.93 13.30 4.13
CA ALA A 186 -12.05 12.50 5.00
C ALA A 186 -11.15 13.38 5.87
N LEU A 187 -10.81 14.58 5.40
CA LEU A 187 -9.90 15.52 6.05
C LEU A 187 -10.62 16.80 6.51
N GLU A 188 -11.94 16.77 6.71
CA GLU A 188 -12.74 17.94 7.09
C GLU A 188 -12.26 18.62 8.39
N ALA A 189 -11.64 17.86 9.29
CA ALA A 189 -11.08 18.34 10.55
C ALA A 189 -9.67 18.98 10.40
N PHE A 190 -9.08 18.91 9.20
CA PHE A 190 -7.75 19.44 8.91
C PHE A 190 -7.85 20.72 8.09
N GLN A 191 -6.88 21.61 8.29
CA GLN A 191 -6.60 22.67 7.33
C GLN A 191 -5.97 22.03 6.09
N ASN A 192 -6.83 21.54 5.19
CA ASN A 192 -6.43 20.85 3.98
C ASN A 192 -6.11 21.85 2.86
N ARG A 193 -4.86 21.89 2.41
CA ARG A 193 -4.47 22.61 1.20
C ARG A 193 -4.54 21.67 0.01
N LEU A 194 -5.17 22.14 -1.06
CA LEU A 194 -5.29 21.42 -2.31
C LEU A 194 -4.18 21.86 -3.29
N LEU A 195 -3.49 20.87 -3.88
CA LEU A 195 -2.55 21.05 -4.98
C LEU A 195 -3.01 20.16 -6.14
N VAL A 196 -3.64 20.76 -7.13
CA VAL A 196 -4.20 20.09 -8.31
C VAL A 196 -4.23 21.07 -9.47
N GLY A 197 -3.90 20.59 -10.68
CA GLY A 197 -3.88 21.40 -11.88
C GLY A 197 -5.26 21.88 -12.35
N PRO A 198 -5.30 22.89 -13.25
CA PRO A 198 -6.53 23.29 -13.92
C PRO A 198 -7.17 22.13 -14.70
N PRO A 199 -8.51 22.05 -14.77
CA PRO A 199 -9.48 23.05 -14.30
C PRO A 199 -9.89 22.91 -12.82
N PHE A 200 -9.35 21.93 -12.09
CA PHE A 200 -9.81 21.60 -10.73
C PHE A 200 -9.15 22.45 -9.63
N GLY A 201 -8.02 23.07 -9.94
CA GLY A 201 -7.29 23.96 -9.05
C GLY A 201 -6.38 24.89 -9.84
N ASP A 202 -5.45 25.51 -9.13
CA ASP A 202 -4.70 26.65 -9.65
C ASP A 202 -3.37 26.27 -10.32
N ALA A 203 -2.79 25.11 -9.95
CA ALA A 203 -1.42 24.77 -10.36
C ALA A 203 -1.18 23.25 -10.46
N PRO A 204 -0.50 22.77 -11.52
CA PRO A 204 -0.23 21.36 -11.71
C PRO A 204 0.71 20.81 -10.62
N VAL A 205 0.63 19.51 -10.35
CA VAL A 205 1.47 18.84 -9.34
C VAL A 205 2.86 18.57 -9.89
N THR A 206 3.69 19.61 -9.95
CA THR A 206 5.11 19.49 -10.34
C THR A 206 5.98 19.03 -9.17
N PRO A 207 7.16 18.43 -9.41
CA PRO A 207 8.11 18.07 -8.35
C PRO A 207 8.41 19.21 -7.38
N ASP A 208 8.68 20.40 -7.92
CA ASP A 208 9.09 21.57 -7.15
C ASP A 208 7.91 22.08 -6.32
N ARG A 209 6.70 22.20 -6.91
CA ARG A 209 5.51 22.62 -6.17
C ARG A 209 5.13 21.63 -5.08
N LEU A 210 5.26 20.32 -5.32
CA LEU A 210 5.01 19.30 -4.31
C LEU A 210 6.04 19.39 -3.18
N GLN A 211 7.32 19.61 -3.50
CA GLN A 211 8.37 19.75 -2.51
C GLN A 211 8.19 21.02 -1.66
N ASP A 212 7.98 22.18 -2.28
CA ASP A 212 7.68 23.43 -1.61
C ASP A 212 6.49 23.27 -0.68
N ALA A 213 5.46 22.59 -1.20
CA ALA A 213 4.25 22.33 -0.47
C ALA A 213 4.43 21.51 0.81
N LEU A 214 5.37 20.57 0.81
CA LEU A 214 5.74 19.75 1.96
C LEU A 214 6.65 20.54 2.93
N CYS A 215 7.53 21.40 2.41
CA CYS A 215 8.40 22.26 3.21
C CYS A 215 7.64 23.27 4.07
N ASP A 216 6.41 23.64 3.69
CA ASP A 216 5.53 24.45 4.53
C ASP A 216 5.14 23.78 5.86
N GLY A 217 5.39 22.48 6.02
CA GLY A 217 5.10 21.69 7.23
C GLY A 217 3.66 21.20 7.27
N VAL A 218 3.46 19.90 7.00
CA VAL A 218 2.14 19.24 7.02
C VAL A 218 2.16 17.98 7.87
N ASP A 219 1.01 17.67 8.49
CA ASP A 219 0.82 16.50 9.34
C ASP A 219 0.35 15.28 8.55
N VAL A 220 -0.40 15.53 7.48
CA VAL A 220 -0.96 14.50 6.59
C VAL A 220 -0.70 14.88 5.14
N LEU A 221 -0.12 13.96 4.37
CA LEU A 221 -0.09 14.02 2.92
C LEU A 221 -1.09 13.02 2.36
N TYR A 222 -2.01 13.48 1.51
CA TYR A 222 -2.81 12.63 0.64
C TYR A 222 -2.39 12.85 -0.81
N LEU A 223 -1.64 11.90 -1.36
CA LEU A 223 -1.10 11.95 -2.72
C LEU A 223 -1.85 10.97 -3.61
N VAL A 224 -2.52 11.50 -4.63
CA VAL A 224 -3.08 10.75 -5.74
C VAL A 224 -2.21 10.97 -6.96
N CYS A 225 -1.63 9.90 -7.51
CA CYS A 225 -0.89 10.02 -8.76
C CYS A 225 -0.92 8.72 -9.57
N PRO A 226 -1.00 8.82 -10.90
CA PRO A 226 -0.84 7.64 -11.75
C PRO A 226 0.54 7.04 -11.55
N ALA A 227 0.62 5.72 -11.54
CA ALA A 227 1.87 5.01 -11.46
C ALA A 227 1.80 3.72 -12.26
N ALA A 228 2.92 3.34 -12.86
CA ALA A 228 3.00 2.15 -13.68
C ALA A 228 4.35 1.45 -13.55
N MET A 229 4.31 0.13 -13.76
CA MET A 229 5.51 -0.68 -13.82
C MET A 229 6.08 -0.66 -15.23
N ARG A 230 7.36 -0.33 -15.34
CA ARG A 230 8.15 -0.38 -16.57
C ARG A 230 9.13 -1.53 -16.50
N VAL A 231 9.05 -2.45 -17.46
CA VAL A 231 10.04 -3.51 -17.64
C VAL A 231 11.31 -2.92 -18.22
N ARG A 232 12.45 -3.21 -17.61
CA ARG A 232 13.80 -2.89 -18.09
C ARG A 232 14.65 -4.15 -18.14
N PRO A 233 15.75 -4.17 -18.90
CA PRO A 233 16.68 -5.32 -18.94
C PRO A 233 17.15 -5.76 -17.55
N GLU A 234 17.38 -4.80 -16.66
CA GLU A 234 17.80 -4.99 -15.27
C GLU A 234 16.67 -5.31 -14.27
N GLY A 235 15.41 -5.37 -14.72
CA GLY A 235 14.25 -5.69 -13.90
C GLY A 235 13.09 -4.71 -14.04
N MET A 236 12.06 -4.87 -13.20
CA MET A 236 10.90 -3.97 -13.23
C MET A 236 11.10 -2.75 -12.34
N SER A 237 10.95 -1.56 -12.92
CA SER A 237 11.03 -0.26 -12.23
C SER A 237 9.65 0.40 -12.12
N LEU A 238 9.42 1.12 -11.02
CA LEU A 238 8.23 1.94 -10.85
C LEU A 238 8.45 3.32 -11.48
N ASN A 239 7.54 3.73 -12.35
CA ASN A 239 7.40 5.12 -12.77
C ASN A 239 6.14 5.71 -12.13
N ILE A 240 6.29 6.92 -11.60
CA ILE A 240 5.24 7.72 -10.97
C ILE A 240 5.04 8.94 -11.84
N PHE A 241 3.81 9.30 -12.15
CA PHE A 241 3.53 10.40 -13.05
C PHE A 241 3.07 11.61 -12.25
N LEU A 242 3.94 12.62 -12.24
CA LEU A 242 3.63 13.98 -11.85
C LEU A 242 3.32 14.80 -13.10
N GLU A 243 3.20 16.11 -12.95
CA GLU A 243 2.93 17.03 -14.04
C GLU A 243 4.15 17.91 -14.33
N GLU A 244 4.31 18.30 -15.60
CA GLU A 244 5.10 19.45 -16.01
C GLU A 244 4.30 20.76 -15.80
N GLU A 245 4.93 21.91 -16.02
CA GLU A 245 4.29 23.23 -15.89
C GLU A 245 3.07 23.43 -16.81
N ASP A 246 3.05 22.76 -17.97
CA ASP A 246 1.93 22.81 -18.92
C ASP A 246 0.82 21.75 -18.63
N GLY A 247 1.02 20.94 -17.58
CA GLY A 247 0.15 19.82 -17.21
C GLY A 247 0.39 18.55 -18.02
N SER A 248 1.45 18.47 -18.83
CA SER A 248 1.88 17.23 -19.49
C SER A 248 2.51 16.24 -18.48
N PRO A 249 2.61 14.93 -18.80
CA PRO A 249 3.07 13.94 -17.84
C PRO A 249 4.59 13.98 -17.65
N LEU A 250 5.02 14.12 -16.41
CA LEU A 250 6.41 13.96 -15.99
C LEU A 250 6.61 12.61 -15.29
N ALA A 251 7.38 11.71 -15.90
CA ALA A 251 7.74 10.43 -15.29
C ALA A 251 8.86 10.59 -14.26
N VAL A 252 8.56 10.23 -13.01
CA VAL A 252 9.45 10.29 -11.85
C VAL A 252 9.78 8.86 -11.39
N THR A 253 11.05 8.61 -11.08
CA THR A 253 11.51 7.32 -10.55
C THR A 253 11.26 7.22 -9.05
N THR A 254 11.23 6.01 -8.48
CA THR A 254 11.15 5.82 -7.02
C THR A 254 12.17 6.65 -6.23
N PRO A 255 13.48 6.64 -6.53
CA PRO A 255 14.44 7.43 -5.77
C PRO A 255 14.14 8.93 -5.84
N ARG A 256 13.83 9.45 -7.03
CA ARG A 256 13.49 10.87 -7.19
C ARG A 256 12.21 11.24 -6.45
N MET A 257 11.20 10.37 -6.43
CA MET A 257 9.99 10.60 -5.65
C MET A 257 10.28 10.64 -4.15
N LEU A 258 11.12 9.75 -3.63
CA LEU A 258 11.51 9.76 -2.23
C LEU A 258 12.26 11.04 -1.87
N GLU A 259 13.11 11.57 -2.76
CA GLU A 259 13.74 12.89 -2.58
C GLU A 259 12.72 14.03 -2.49
N ILE A 260 11.71 14.02 -3.37
CA ILE A 260 10.63 15.02 -3.37
C ILE A 260 9.83 14.91 -2.06
N LEU A 261 9.41 13.71 -1.68
CA LEU A 261 8.63 13.44 -0.47
C LEU A 261 9.38 13.76 0.81
N ARG A 262 10.71 13.56 0.84
CA ARG A 262 11.54 13.97 1.97
C ARG A 262 11.37 15.45 2.28
N GLY A 263 11.22 16.27 1.23
CA GLY A 263 11.13 17.72 1.33
C GLY A 263 12.11 18.29 2.34
N CYS A 264 11.59 19.12 3.24
CA CYS A 264 12.29 19.59 4.43
C CYS A 264 12.09 18.63 5.64
N ASN A 265 10.92 17.99 5.74
CA ASN A 265 10.61 16.92 6.68
C ASN A 265 9.45 16.06 6.16
N ILE A 266 9.49 14.74 6.35
CA ILE A 266 8.41 13.85 5.91
C ILE A 266 7.17 14.01 6.81
N PRO A 267 5.94 14.06 6.27
CA PRO A 267 4.73 14.07 7.09
C PRO A 267 4.59 12.78 7.92
N PRO A 268 4.12 12.84 9.17
CA PRO A 268 3.87 11.66 9.99
C PRO A 268 2.93 10.65 9.33
N LEU A 269 1.86 11.11 8.66
CA LEU A 269 0.94 10.25 7.92
C LEU A 269 1.00 10.55 6.43
N VAL A 270 1.29 9.52 5.63
CA VAL A 270 1.27 9.59 4.17
C VAL A 270 0.23 8.63 3.62
N MET A 271 -0.68 9.13 2.80
CA MET A 271 -1.71 8.37 2.10
C MET A 271 -1.38 8.41 0.60
N LEU A 272 -1.06 7.26 0.03
CA LEU A 272 -0.77 7.05 -1.38
C LEU A 272 -1.98 6.40 -2.03
N ALA A 273 -2.61 7.08 -2.98
CA ALA A 273 -3.72 6.51 -3.74
C ALA A 273 -3.33 6.38 -5.21
N ALA A 274 -3.40 5.14 -5.71
CA ALA A 274 -3.41 4.94 -7.14
C ALA A 274 -4.79 5.32 -7.70
N PRO A 275 -4.86 6.16 -8.73
CA PRO A 275 -6.12 6.59 -9.30
C PRO A 275 -6.89 5.38 -9.84
N GLN A 276 -8.20 5.38 -9.62
CA GLN A 276 -9.08 4.36 -10.17
C GLN A 276 -9.08 4.48 -11.71
N ALA A 277 -8.61 3.45 -12.41
CA ALA A 277 -8.65 3.43 -13.87
C ALA A 277 -10.04 2.99 -14.35
N ILE A 278 -10.74 3.86 -15.08
CA ILE A 278 -11.93 3.48 -15.85
C ILE A 278 -11.45 2.71 -17.08
N GLY A 279 -11.88 1.45 -17.26
CA GLY A 279 -11.58 0.72 -18.50
C GLY A 279 -12.25 1.37 -19.71
N MET A 280 -11.73 1.16 -20.93
CA MET A 280 -12.36 1.68 -22.17
C MET A 280 -13.80 1.19 -22.38
N ASP A 281 -14.21 0.15 -21.65
CA ASP A 281 -15.57 -0.42 -21.60
C ASP A 281 -16.48 0.24 -20.54
N GLY A 282 -16.02 1.31 -19.89
CA GLY A 282 -16.72 1.96 -18.77
C GLY A 282 -16.83 1.08 -17.53
N LYS A 283 -16.15 -0.07 -17.49
CA LYS A 283 -16.14 -0.97 -16.34
C LYS A 283 -14.95 -0.67 -15.45
N TRP A 284 -15.20 -0.72 -14.16
CA TRP A 284 -14.15 -0.72 -13.15
C TRP A 284 -13.27 -1.94 -13.35
N ARG A 285 -12.01 -1.71 -13.73
CA ARG A 285 -10.99 -2.75 -13.60
C ARG A 285 -10.26 -2.46 -12.31
N HIS A 286 -10.20 -3.45 -11.42
CA HIS A 286 -9.28 -3.41 -10.29
C HIS A 286 -7.85 -3.49 -10.83
N SER A 287 -7.34 -2.40 -11.40
CA SER A 287 -5.92 -2.21 -11.58
C SER A 287 -5.35 -1.98 -10.19
N ASP A 288 -5.03 -3.08 -9.48
CA ASP A 288 -4.27 -3.10 -8.23
C ASP A 288 -4.78 -2.06 -7.19
N PRO A 289 -5.78 -2.39 -6.34
CA PRO A 289 -6.38 -1.42 -5.42
C PRO A 289 -5.40 -0.75 -4.43
N LEU A 290 -4.15 -1.23 -4.28
CA LEU A 290 -3.09 -0.58 -3.51
C LEU A 290 -1.96 0.03 -4.37
N GLY A 291 -2.07 -0.07 -5.70
CA GLY A 291 -1.20 0.57 -6.67
C GLY A 291 0.24 0.05 -6.74
N SER A 292 0.90 0.38 -7.85
CA SER A 292 2.36 0.25 -7.96
C SER A 292 3.09 1.17 -6.95
N LEU A 293 2.38 2.17 -6.40
CA LEU A 293 2.86 3.12 -5.39
C LEU A 293 3.29 2.48 -4.07
N ARG A 294 2.81 1.29 -3.70
CA ARG A 294 3.26 0.59 -2.48
C ARG A 294 4.78 0.39 -2.41
N LYS A 295 5.49 0.39 -3.55
CA LYS A 295 6.96 0.33 -3.58
C LYS A 295 7.64 1.55 -2.96
N LEU A 296 6.90 2.65 -2.74
CA LEU A 296 7.38 3.82 -1.99
C LEU A 296 7.35 3.59 -0.48
N VAL A 297 6.47 2.71 0.03
CA VAL A 297 6.20 2.56 1.47
C VAL A 297 7.46 2.33 2.30
N PRO A 298 8.38 1.41 1.95
CA PRO A 298 9.60 1.21 2.73
C PRO A 298 10.44 2.49 2.83
N GLY A 299 10.66 3.18 1.70
CA GLY A 299 11.43 4.42 1.68
C GLY A 299 10.76 5.57 2.44
N VAL A 300 9.42 5.67 2.40
CA VAL A 300 8.66 6.67 3.17
C VAL A 300 8.79 6.44 4.67
N LEU A 301 8.72 5.19 5.12
CA LEU A 301 8.92 4.84 6.53
C LEU A 301 10.38 5.03 6.98
N GLU A 302 11.36 4.69 6.14
CA GLU A 302 12.78 4.95 6.41
C GLU A 302 13.10 6.44 6.58
N MET A 303 12.35 7.32 5.90
CA MET A 303 12.47 8.77 6.07
C MET A 303 11.86 9.28 7.37
N GLY A 304 11.12 8.45 8.11
CA GLY A 304 10.56 8.79 9.42
C GLY A 304 9.05 9.02 9.45
N ALA A 305 8.31 8.67 8.39
CA ALA A 305 6.85 8.67 8.47
C ALA A 305 6.38 7.66 9.53
N GLU A 306 5.38 8.04 10.31
CA GLU A 306 4.79 7.25 11.39
C GLU A 306 3.76 6.23 10.88
N GLY A 307 3.15 6.52 9.72
CA GLY A 307 2.21 5.61 9.06
C GLY A 307 2.07 5.90 7.58
N VAL A 308 1.85 4.83 6.80
CA VAL A 308 1.54 4.93 5.38
C VAL A 308 0.29 4.12 5.06
N LEU A 309 -0.69 4.77 4.42
CA LEU A 309 -1.83 4.10 3.80
C LEU A 309 -1.56 4.06 2.30
N ALA A 310 -1.46 2.87 1.71
CA ALA A 310 -1.22 2.68 0.28
C ALA A 310 -2.02 1.48 -0.19
#